data_AF-A0A1T4VL70-F1
#
_entry.id   AF-A0A1T4VL70-F1
#
_cell.length_a   1.000
_cell.length_b   1.000
_cell.length_c   1.000
_cell.angle_alpha   90.00
_cell.angle_beta   90.00
_cell.angle_gamma   90.00
#
_symmetry.space_group_name_H-M   'P 1'
#
loop_
_entity.id
_entity.type
_entity.pdbx_description
1 polymer ?
#
loop_
_entity_poly.entity_id
_entity_poly.type
_entity_poly.pdbx_seq_one_letter_code
_entity_poly.pdbx_strand_id
1 'polypeptide(L)'
;MLDINYTKEYHKIEMIYFKIVRVRDMIYDYIIDNYKDGEPIFLSELPGDSKDYLRQEMKKLVDEGKLERLYNGVYFLSYLTILGTKGRVSLDSYIEKKYLKANGKTSGYITGLQLANKYGFTTQNPSCYEVCSNEASTKQRKQTVDGNTIIVYKPMVEVNEKNKSALQFLDFMLVIDKYSEVSGKELEKRLRRYVEMINLDFSMVKKYISLYPDKVYRNIYDGGLMGELV
;
A
#
# COMPACT_ATOMS: atom_id res chain seq x y z
N MET A 1 13.32 -62.29 -23.25
CA MET A 1 14.06 -61.02 -23.33
C MET A 1 13.05 -59.92 -23.52
N LEU A 2 12.77 -59.12 -22.49
CA LEU A 2 11.90 -57.95 -22.62
C LEU A 2 12.59 -56.95 -23.55
N ASP A 3 11.86 -56.56 -24.59
CA ASP A 3 12.35 -55.82 -25.74
C ASP A 3 12.94 -54.47 -25.31
N ILE A 4 14.23 -54.25 -25.59
CA ILE A 4 14.98 -53.02 -25.26
C ILE A 4 14.32 -51.77 -25.87
N ASN A 5 13.51 -51.95 -26.91
CA ASN A 5 12.72 -50.89 -27.53
C ASN A 5 11.56 -50.43 -26.64
N TYR A 6 10.93 -51.33 -25.89
CA TYR A 6 9.78 -51.01 -25.04
C TYR A 6 10.21 -50.13 -23.84
N THR A 7 11.37 -50.43 -23.23
CA THR A 7 11.95 -49.62 -22.15
C THR A 7 12.40 -48.23 -22.61
N LYS A 8 12.92 -48.11 -23.83
CA LYS A 8 13.27 -46.79 -24.42
C LYS A 8 12.05 -45.93 -24.69
N GLU A 9 10.95 -46.55 -25.15
CA GLU A 9 9.71 -45.85 -25.44
C GLU A 9 9.01 -45.39 -24.15
N TYR A 10 8.98 -46.21 -23.10
CA TYR A 10 8.51 -45.80 -21.78
C TYR A 10 9.31 -44.65 -21.19
N HIS A 11 10.65 -44.70 -21.23
CA HIS A 11 11.46 -43.57 -20.74
C HIS A 11 11.25 -42.30 -21.56
N LYS A 12 11.00 -42.42 -22.86
CA LYS A 12 10.66 -41.28 -23.72
C LYS A 12 9.29 -40.70 -23.35
N ILE A 13 8.30 -41.56 -23.08
CA ILE A 13 6.96 -41.16 -22.62
C ILE A 13 7.02 -40.55 -21.21
N GLU A 14 7.76 -41.15 -20.27
CA GLU A 14 8.00 -40.58 -18.94
C GLU A 14 8.72 -39.24 -19.03
N MET A 15 9.76 -39.11 -19.88
CA MET A 15 10.43 -37.81 -20.08
C MET A 15 9.53 -36.78 -20.73
N ILE A 16 8.63 -37.19 -21.64
CA ILE A 16 7.62 -36.32 -22.24
C ILE A 16 6.59 -35.92 -21.19
N TYR A 17 6.11 -36.85 -20.36
CA TYR A 17 5.19 -36.59 -19.26
C TYR A 17 5.83 -35.68 -18.21
N PHE A 18 7.10 -35.92 -17.88
CA PHE A 18 7.90 -35.09 -16.98
C PHE A 18 8.18 -33.72 -17.59
N LYS A 19 8.37 -33.59 -18.91
CA LYS A 19 8.45 -32.31 -19.63
C LYS A 19 7.12 -31.58 -19.68
N ILE A 20 6.02 -32.27 -19.96
CA ILE A 20 4.65 -31.74 -20.01
C ILE A 20 4.22 -31.26 -18.61
N VAL A 21 4.59 -32.00 -17.57
CA VAL A 21 4.36 -31.63 -16.15
C VAL A 21 5.37 -30.58 -15.66
N ARG A 22 6.56 -30.46 -16.27
CA ARG A 22 7.56 -29.39 -16.00
C ARG A 22 7.40 -28.13 -16.85
N VAL A 23 6.35 -27.96 -17.65
CA VAL A 23 5.92 -26.60 -18.07
C VAL A 23 5.01 -26.01 -17.00
N ARG A 24 5.49 -26.07 -15.75
CA ARG A 24 4.98 -25.23 -14.67
C ARG A 24 5.58 -23.86 -14.93
N ASP A 25 4.74 -22.88 -15.25
CA ASP A 25 5.18 -21.49 -15.46
C ASP A 25 5.88 -21.04 -14.16
N MET A 26 7.22 -20.98 -14.13
CA MET A 26 8.00 -20.68 -12.92
C MET A 26 7.52 -19.41 -12.20
N ILE A 27 7.05 -18.43 -12.97
CA ILE A 27 6.47 -17.18 -12.48
C ILE A 27 5.09 -17.41 -11.84
N TYR A 28 4.25 -18.24 -12.42
CA TYR A 28 2.92 -18.51 -11.90
C TYR A 28 2.97 -19.31 -10.60
N ASP A 29 3.80 -20.35 -10.55
CA ASP A 29 4.05 -21.12 -9.31
C ASP A 29 4.57 -20.19 -8.21
N TYR A 30 5.55 -19.33 -8.53
CA TYR A 30 6.04 -18.32 -7.60
C TYR A 30 4.92 -17.39 -7.10
N ILE A 31 4.03 -16.94 -7.99
CA ILE A 31 2.90 -16.09 -7.61
C ILE A 31 1.95 -16.82 -6.65
N ILE A 32 1.59 -18.07 -6.95
CA ILE A 32 0.71 -18.88 -6.08
C ILE A 32 1.33 -19.08 -4.70
N ASP A 33 2.63 -19.33 -4.64
CA ASP A 33 3.32 -19.63 -3.38
C ASP A 33 3.55 -18.38 -2.49
N ASN A 34 3.54 -17.18 -3.08
CA ASN A 34 3.94 -15.95 -2.38
C ASN A 34 2.84 -14.89 -2.23
N TYR A 35 1.74 -14.99 -2.98
CA TYR A 35 0.70 -13.96 -2.99
C TYR A 35 -0.66 -14.55 -2.65
N LYS A 36 -1.49 -13.75 -1.97
CA LYS A 36 -2.87 -14.12 -1.64
C LYS A 36 -3.87 -13.56 -2.65
N ASP A 37 -5.06 -14.14 -2.66
CA ASP A 37 -6.20 -13.61 -3.41
C ASP A 37 -6.46 -12.13 -3.04
N GLY A 38 -6.64 -11.29 -4.06
CA GLY A 38 -6.88 -9.85 -3.88
C GLY A 38 -5.65 -9.02 -3.44
N GLU A 39 -4.47 -9.63 -3.34
CA GLU A 39 -3.21 -8.92 -3.11
C GLU A 39 -2.66 -8.34 -4.43
N PRO A 40 -2.24 -7.06 -4.45
CA PRO A 40 -1.60 -6.49 -5.62
C PRO A 40 -0.21 -7.09 -5.85
N ILE A 41 0.01 -7.57 -7.06
CA ILE A 41 1.28 -8.10 -7.56
C ILE A 41 1.93 -7.03 -8.43
N PHE A 42 3.04 -6.47 -7.97
CA PHE A 42 3.80 -5.50 -8.75
C PHE A 42 4.80 -6.22 -9.64
N LEU A 43 4.88 -5.82 -10.92
CA LEU A 43 5.86 -6.40 -11.85
C LEU A 43 7.31 -6.30 -11.32
N SER A 44 7.61 -5.27 -10.53
CA SER A 44 8.94 -5.06 -9.91
C SER A 44 9.26 -6.03 -8.78
N GLU A 45 8.29 -6.73 -8.23
CA GLU A 45 8.46 -7.71 -7.14
C GLU A 45 8.68 -9.14 -7.67
N LEU A 46 8.45 -9.37 -8.96
CA LEU A 46 8.55 -10.70 -9.56
C LEU A 46 10.01 -11.06 -9.87
N PRO A 47 10.39 -12.33 -9.64
CA PRO A 47 11.74 -12.80 -9.95
C PRO A 47 11.93 -12.84 -11.47
N GLY A 48 12.95 -12.14 -11.97
CA GLY A 48 13.31 -12.18 -13.38
C GLY A 48 14.20 -11.02 -13.80
N ASP A 49 15.24 -11.32 -14.57
CA ASP A 49 16.26 -10.33 -14.95
C ASP A 49 15.77 -9.38 -16.05
N SER A 50 14.82 -9.83 -16.87
CA SER A 50 14.26 -9.05 -17.98
C SER A 50 12.84 -8.59 -17.70
N LYS A 51 12.67 -7.26 -17.62
CA LYS A 51 11.34 -6.64 -17.52
C LYS A 51 10.44 -6.98 -18.70
N ASP A 52 11.01 -7.14 -19.89
CA ASP A 52 10.22 -7.44 -21.09
C ASP A 52 9.78 -8.91 -21.12
N TYR A 53 10.61 -9.82 -20.62
CA TYR A 53 10.21 -11.21 -20.38
C TYR A 53 9.06 -11.27 -19.38
N LEU A 54 9.20 -10.61 -18.22
CA LEU A 54 8.14 -10.58 -17.20
C LEU A 54 6.83 -9.98 -17.75
N ARG A 55 6.89 -8.93 -18.56
CA ARG A 55 5.69 -8.37 -19.21
C ARG A 55 5.00 -9.37 -20.13
N GLN A 56 5.77 -10.14 -20.90
CA GLN A 56 5.23 -11.14 -21.81
C GLN A 56 4.59 -12.30 -21.04
N GLU A 57 5.26 -12.82 -20.01
CA GLU A 57 4.71 -13.88 -19.16
C GLU A 57 3.45 -13.42 -18.42
N MET A 58 3.48 -12.25 -17.80
CA MET A 58 2.30 -11.73 -17.11
C MET A 58 1.14 -11.48 -18.07
N LYS A 59 1.42 -11.06 -19.31
CA LYS A 59 0.39 -10.94 -20.34
C LYS A 59 -0.20 -12.30 -20.69
N LYS A 60 0.63 -13.33 -20.91
CA LYS A 60 0.18 -14.71 -21.17
C LYS A 60 -0.72 -15.22 -20.05
N LEU A 61 -0.34 -15.04 -18.78
CA LEU A 61 -1.14 -15.44 -17.62
C LEU A 61 -2.49 -14.71 -17.52
N VAL A 62 -2.55 -13.45 -17.96
CA VAL A 62 -3.81 -12.69 -18.06
C VAL A 62 -4.67 -13.19 -19.22
N ASP A 63 -4.08 -13.43 -20.39
CA ASP A 63 -4.78 -13.95 -21.57
C ASP A 63 -5.34 -15.36 -21.32
N GLU A 64 -4.67 -16.16 -20.48
CA GLU A 64 -5.13 -17.47 -19.97
C GLU A 64 -6.18 -17.38 -18.84
N GLY A 65 -6.46 -16.18 -18.32
CA GLY A 65 -7.44 -15.95 -17.25
C GLY A 65 -6.99 -16.37 -15.84
N LYS A 66 -5.70 -16.73 -15.66
CA LYS A 66 -5.11 -17.07 -14.36
C LYS A 66 -4.92 -15.83 -13.47
N LEU A 67 -4.63 -14.69 -14.11
CA LEU A 67 -4.46 -13.39 -13.45
C LEU A 67 -5.40 -12.36 -14.04
N GLU A 68 -5.70 -11.33 -13.26
CA GLU A 68 -6.34 -10.12 -13.74
C GLU A 68 -5.40 -8.92 -13.60
N ARG A 69 -5.53 -7.97 -14.53
CA ARG A 69 -4.74 -6.74 -14.55
C ARG A 69 -5.56 -5.60 -13.98
N LEU A 70 -5.08 -4.98 -12.90
CA LEU A 70 -5.73 -3.81 -12.30
C LEU A 70 -5.42 -2.56 -13.14
N TYR A 71 -4.13 -2.30 -13.38
CA TYR A 71 -3.66 -1.23 -14.27
C TYR A 71 -2.22 -1.53 -14.72
N ASN A 72 -1.58 -0.62 -15.46
CA ASN A 72 -0.24 -0.82 -15.98
C ASN A 72 0.79 -1.27 -14.92
N GLY A 73 1.19 -2.55 -15.01
CA GLY A 73 2.23 -3.15 -14.17
C GLY A 73 1.76 -3.71 -12.82
N VAL A 74 0.44 -3.75 -12.57
CA VAL A 74 -0.14 -4.31 -11.34
C VAL A 74 -1.21 -5.35 -11.69
N TYR A 75 -1.04 -6.53 -11.10
CA TYR A 75 -1.83 -7.73 -11.36
C TYR A 75 -2.37 -8.30 -10.05
N PHE A 76 -3.26 -9.28 -10.12
CA PHE A 76 -3.75 -10.04 -8.97
C PHE A 76 -4.26 -11.41 -9.40
N LEU A 77 -4.28 -12.35 -8.45
CA LEU A 77 -4.88 -13.67 -8.63
C LEU A 77 -6.40 -13.52 -8.83
N SER A 78 -6.93 -14.16 -9.87
CA SER A 78 -8.37 -14.18 -10.12
C SER A 78 -9.08 -15.05 -9.08
N TYR A 79 -10.07 -14.49 -8.39
CA TYR A 79 -10.84 -15.21 -7.37
C TYR A 79 -12.32 -14.83 -7.42
N LEU A 80 -13.17 -15.69 -6.87
CA LEU A 80 -14.59 -15.39 -6.69
C LEU A 80 -14.84 -14.93 -5.25
N THR A 81 -15.61 -13.85 -5.13
CA THR A 81 -16.14 -13.40 -3.84
C THR A 81 -17.21 -14.37 -3.34
N ILE A 82 -17.57 -14.22 -2.07
CA ILE A 82 -18.67 -14.96 -1.41
C ILE A 82 -20.01 -14.79 -2.16
N LEU A 83 -20.16 -13.71 -2.91
CA LEU A 83 -21.35 -13.40 -3.72
C LEU A 83 -21.29 -13.97 -5.14
N GLY A 84 -20.29 -14.79 -5.46
CA GLY A 84 -20.09 -15.36 -6.81
C GLY A 84 -19.65 -14.34 -7.87
N THR A 85 -19.37 -13.10 -7.47
CA THR A 85 -18.81 -12.08 -8.37
C THR A 85 -17.29 -12.15 -8.40
N LYS A 86 -16.67 -11.74 -9.50
CA LYS A 86 -15.21 -11.66 -9.60
C LYS A 86 -14.63 -10.68 -8.57
N GLY A 87 -13.66 -11.16 -7.81
CA GLY A 87 -12.91 -10.38 -6.84
C GLY A 87 -12.13 -9.25 -7.51
N ARG A 88 -11.90 -8.17 -6.77
CA ARG A 88 -11.09 -7.04 -7.20
C ARG A 88 -10.11 -6.67 -6.10
N VAL A 89 -8.93 -6.21 -6.50
CA VAL A 89 -7.98 -5.59 -5.57
C VAL A 89 -8.60 -4.31 -5.04
N SER A 90 -8.64 -4.15 -3.72
CA SER A 90 -9.06 -2.89 -3.13
C SER A 90 -7.98 -1.83 -3.33
N LEU A 91 -8.39 -0.58 -3.55
CA LEU A 91 -7.40 0.50 -3.63
C LEU A 91 -6.63 0.68 -2.32
N ASP A 92 -7.26 0.33 -1.19
CA ASP A 92 -6.62 0.33 0.12
C ASP A 92 -5.47 -0.67 0.20
N SER A 93 -5.62 -1.91 -0.31
CA SER A 93 -4.52 -2.89 -0.31
C SER A 93 -3.39 -2.47 -1.22
N TYR A 94 -3.73 -1.85 -2.35
CA TYR A 94 -2.77 -1.22 -3.24
C TYR A 94 -1.99 -0.09 -2.56
N ILE A 95 -2.67 0.82 -1.88
CA ILE A 95 -2.04 1.94 -1.17
C ILE A 95 -1.17 1.43 -0.02
N GLU A 96 -1.68 0.47 0.77
CA GLU A 96 -0.95 -0.15 1.86
C GLU A 96 0.37 -0.74 1.36
N LYS A 97 0.32 -1.60 0.33
CA LYS A 97 1.52 -2.26 -0.19
C LYS A 97 2.47 -1.30 -0.91
N LYS A 98 1.95 -0.39 -1.72
CA LYS A 98 2.79 0.52 -2.52
C LYS A 98 3.38 1.66 -1.72
N TYR A 99 2.60 2.30 -0.85
CA TYR A 99 2.97 3.58 -0.25
C TYR A 99 3.19 3.51 1.26
N LEU A 100 2.46 2.64 1.96
CA LEU A 100 2.52 2.60 3.43
C LEU A 100 3.54 1.57 3.94
N LYS A 101 3.66 0.43 3.25
CA LYS A 101 4.53 -0.72 3.57
C LYS A 101 5.33 -1.24 2.37
N ALA A 102 6.05 -0.36 1.69
CA ALA A 102 6.87 -0.75 0.55
C ALA A 102 7.97 -1.74 0.96
N ASN A 103 8.11 -2.84 0.21
CA ASN A 103 9.10 -3.90 0.46
C ASN A 103 9.07 -4.45 1.91
N GLY A 104 7.88 -4.55 2.50
CA GLY A 104 7.69 -5.04 3.87
C GLY A 104 8.15 -4.08 4.98
N LYS A 105 8.54 -2.85 4.63
CA LYS A 105 8.97 -1.81 5.58
C LYS A 105 7.99 -0.66 5.58
N THR A 106 7.75 -0.09 6.76
CA THR A 106 6.98 1.15 6.89
C THR A 106 7.66 2.26 6.09
N SER A 107 6.95 2.73 5.05
CA SER A 107 7.41 3.73 4.07
C SER A 107 6.52 4.97 4.06
N GLY A 108 5.33 4.91 4.67
CA GLY A 108 4.40 6.04 4.66
C GLY A 108 3.20 5.89 5.59
N TYR A 109 2.32 6.88 5.50
CA TYR A 109 1.07 6.96 6.26
C TYR A 109 -0.01 7.67 5.46
N ILE A 110 -1.27 7.37 5.80
CA ILE A 110 -2.44 8.11 5.32
C ILE A 110 -2.44 9.50 5.94
N THR A 111 -2.81 10.51 5.16
CA THR A 111 -2.91 11.90 5.60
C THR A 111 -4.16 12.57 5.05
N GLY A 112 -4.30 13.88 5.28
CA GLY A 112 -5.34 14.70 4.67
C GLY A 112 -6.75 14.40 5.15
N LEU A 113 -7.73 14.59 4.27
CA LEU A 113 -9.15 14.52 4.64
C LEU A 113 -9.58 13.11 5.09
N GLN A 114 -8.95 12.06 4.55
CA GLN A 114 -9.21 10.68 4.96
C GLN A 114 -8.81 10.44 6.42
N LEU A 115 -7.68 11.01 6.86
CA LEU A 115 -7.25 10.93 8.25
C LEU A 115 -8.21 11.69 9.16
N ALA A 116 -8.61 12.90 8.76
CA ALA A 116 -9.57 13.72 9.49
C ALA A 116 -10.90 12.98 9.68
N ASN A 117 -11.46 12.41 8.60
CA ASN A 117 -12.71 11.66 8.65
C ASN A 117 -12.58 10.39 9.53
N LYS A 118 -11.50 9.62 9.39
CA LYS A 118 -11.24 8.39 10.15
C LYS A 118 -11.27 8.60 11.66
N TYR A 119 -10.69 9.70 12.14
CA TYR A 119 -10.66 10.04 13.57
C TYR A 119 -11.80 10.98 13.98
N GLY A 120 -12.77 11.16 13.10
CA GLY A 120 -13.99 11.90 13.37
C GLY A 120 -13.78 13.39 13.48
N PHE A 121 -12.78 14.01 12.86
CA PHE A 121 -12.65 15.47 12.85
C PHE A 121 -13.61 16.15 11.87
N THR A 122 -14.23 15.37 10.97
CA THR A 122 -15.19 15.82 9.95
C THR A 122 -16.12 14.68 9.58
N THR A 123 -17.31 15.03 9.09
CA THR A 123 -18.28 14.11 8.48
C THR A 123 -18.16 14.05 6.95
N GLN A 124 -17.32 14.87 6.34
CA GLN A 124 -17.10 14.90 4.89
C GLN A 124 -16.44 13.61 4.42
N ASN A 125 -16.97 13.07 3.32
CA ASN A 125 -16.38 11.92 2.65
C ASN A 125 -15.22 12.36 1.75
N PRO A 126 -14.02 11.79 1.89
CA PRO A 126 -12.90 12.08 1.02
C PRO A 126 -13.20 11.71 -0.44
N SER A 127 -12.97 12.63 -1.37
CA SER A 127 -13.11 12.37 -2.82
C SER A 127 -11.86 11.75 -3.45
N CYS A 128 -10.77 11.66 -2.68
CA CYS A 128 -9.49 11.11 -3.12
C CYS A 128 -8.70 10.57 -1.93
N TYR A 129 -7.68 9.78 -2.24
CA TYR A 129 -6.76 9.23 -1.26
C TYR A 129 -5.54 10.13 -1.13
N GLU A 130 -5.15 10.41 0.11
CA GLU A 130 -3.99 11.25 0.43
C GLU A 130 -3.01 10.45 1.27
N VAL A 131 -1.77 10.33 0.77
CA VAL A 131 -0.71 9.59 1.45
C VAL A 131 0.60 10.37 1.44
N CYS A 132 1.35 10.26 2.53
CA CYS A 132 2.72 10.76 2.62
C CYS A 132 3.66 9.54 2.64
N SER A 133 4.63 9.47 1.74
CA SER A 133 5.41 8.23 1.53
C SER A 133 6.81 8.48 0.99
N ASN A 134 7.79 7.66 1.41
CA ASN A 134 9.16 7.68 0.87
C ASN A 134 9.19 7.35 -0.62
N GLU A 135 8.17 6.67 -1.16
CA GLU A 135 8.03 6.37 -2.59
C GLU A 135 7.68 7.60 -3.46
N ALA A 136 7.56 8.77 -2.84
CA ALA A 136 7.36 10.04 -3.52
C ALA A 136 8.69 10.59 -4.07
N SER A 137 8.77 10.70 -5.39
CA SER A 137 9.93 11.31 -6.06
C SER A 137 9.88 12.84 -6.06
N THR A 138 8.68 13.42 -6.07
CA THR A 138 8.44 14.88 -6.08
C THR A 138 7.70 15.31 -4.82
N LYS A 139 7.74 16.62 -4.50
CA LYS A 139 7.07 17.19 -3.31
C LYS A 139 5.59 16.77 -3.20
N GLN A 140 4.91 16.79 -4.34
CA GLN A 140 3.54 16.33 -4.47
C GLN A 140 3.36 15.77 -5.89
N ARG A 141 2.56 14.71 -6.02
CA ARG A 141 2.05 14.25 -7.31
C ARG A 141 0.64 13.70 -7.17
N LYS A 142 -0.13 13.82 -8.25
CA LYS A 142 -1.46 13.24 -8.39
C LYS A 142 -1.40 12.13 -9.43
N GLN A 143 -2.01 11.00 -9.14
CA GLN A 143 -2.16 9.89 -10.07
C GLN A 143 -3.58 9.33 -10.01
N THR A 144 -4.04 8.77 -11.13
CA THR A 144 -5.33 8.06 -11.20
C THR A 144 -5.07 6.56 -11.30
N VAL A 145 -5.69 5.78 -10.41
CA VAL A 145 -5.60 4.33 -10.37
C VAL A 145 -7.00 3.77 -10.23
N ASP A 146 -7.42 2.93 -11.17
CA ASP A 146 -8.77 2.32 -11.20
C ASP A 146 -9.89 3.36 -10.99
N GLY A 147 -9.85 4.47 -11.73
CA GLY A 147 -10.81 5.58 -11.61
C GLY A 147 -10.65 6.46 -10.37
N ASN A 148 -9.83 6.07 -9.39
CA ASN A 148 -9.64 6.80 -8.13
C ASN A 148 -8.43 7.73 -8.20
N THR A 149 -8.55 8.92 -7.59
CA THR A 149 -7.43 9.84 -7.44
C THR A 149 -6.63 9.51 -6.19
N ILE A 150 -5.30 9.41 -6.34
CA ILE A 150 -4.34 9.30 -5.24
C ILE A 150 -3.38 10.49 -5.31
N ILE A 151 -3.27 11.23 -4.23
CA ILE A 151 -2.30 12.31 -4.03
C ILE A 151 -1.20 11.78 -3.11
N VAL A 152 0.03 11.84 -3.59
CA VAL A 152 1.22 11.38 -2.86
C VAL A 152 2.08 12.58 -2.52
N TYR A 153 2.32 12.78 -1.23
CA TYR A 153 3.20 13.81 -0.69
C TYR A 153 4.55 13.19 -0.32
N LYS A 154 5.62 13.97 -0.51
CA LYS A 154 6.95 13.61 -0.04
C LYS A 154 7.10 14.01 1.43
N PRO A 155 7.55 13.10 2.30
CA PRO A 155 7.73 13.41 3.71
C PRO A 155 8.92 14.35 3.90
N MET A 156 8.87 15.14 4.98
CA MET A 156 9.98 16.03 5.37
C MET A 156 11.24 15.26 5.78
N VAL A 157 11.05 14.05 6.32
CA VAL A 157 12.10 13.13 6.76
C VAL A 157 11.70 11.72 6.34
N GLU A 158 12.69 10.87 6.06
CA GLU A 158 12.44 9.45 5.76
C GLU A 158 11.58 8.79 6.85
N VAL A 159 10.45 8.23 6.42
CA VAL A 159 9.48 7.55 7.28
C VAL A 159 9.97 6.15 7.61
N ASN A 160 9.83 5.75 8.86
CA ASN A 160 10.09 4.41 9.36
C ASN A 160 9.13 4.11 10.54
N GLU A 161 9.20 2.89 11.06
CA GLU A 161 8.30 2.44 12.13
C GLU A 161 8.34 3.33 13.39
N LYS A 162 9.52 3.90 13.71
CA LYS A 162 9.70 4.69 14.93
C LYS A 162 9.11 6.10 14.82
N ASN A 163 9.14 6.72 13.63
CA ASN A 163 8.72 8.10 13.45
C ASN A 163 7.36 8.28 12.75
N LYS A 164 6.79 7.21 12.17
CA LYS A 164 5.54 7.25 11.41
C LYS A 164 4.42 8.02 12.11
N SER A 165 4.11 7.68 13.35
CA SER A 165 3.00 8.30 14.10
C SER A 165 3.26 9.78 14.37
N ALA A 166 4.49 10.15 14.73
CA ALA A 166 4.87 11.54 14.98
C ALA A 166 4.79 12.40 13.71
N LEU A 167 5.28 11.88 12.58
CA LEU A 167 5.19 12.59 11.30
C LEU A 167 3.75 12.70 10.81
N GLN A 168 2.93 11.64 10.94
CA GLN A 168 1.51 11.70 10.62
C GLN A 168 0.78 12.74 11.46
N PHE A 169 1.06 12.79 12.76
CA PHE A 169 0.47 13.79 13.67
C PHE A 169 0.85 15.22 13.24
N LEU A 170 2.13 15.48 12.96
CA LEU A 170 2.61 16.80 12.54
C LEU A 170 2.00 17.24 11.20
N ASP A 171 1.94 16.33 10.21
CA ASP A 171 1.26 16.57 8.93
C ASP A 171 -0.23 16.84 9.14
N PHE A 172 -0.88 16.14 10.08
CA PHE A 172 -2.28 16.40 10.40
C PHE A 172 -2.46 17.77 11.04
N MET A 173 -1.60 18.16 11.99
CA MET A 173 -1.63 19.48 12.61
C MET A 173 -1.41 20.61 11.60
N LEU A 174 -0.74 20.36 10.47
CA LEU A 174 -0.57 21.36 9.42
C LEU A 174 -1.91 21.72 8.72
N VAL A 175 -2.83 20.76 8.64
CA VAL A 175 -4.07 20.83 7.84
C VAL A 175 -5.36 20.73 8.66
N ILE A 176 -5.27 20.56 9.98
CA ILE A 176 -6.42 20.34 10.84
C ILE A 176 -7.45 21.47 10.81
N ASP A 177 -6.99 22.71 10.74
CA ASP A 177 -7.84 23.90 10.63
C ASP A 177 -8.61 23.97 9.29
N LYS A 178 -8.09 23.30 8.25
CA LYS A 178 -8.75 23.20 6.94
C LYS A 178 -9.79 22.08 6.93
N TYR A 179 -9.48 20.93 7.55
CA TYR A 179 -10.29 19.72 7.41
C TYR A 179 -11.20 19.44 8.60
N SER A 180 -10.96 20.03 9.76
CA SER A 180 -11.81 19.79 10.91
C SER A 180 -13.07 20.66 10.88
N GLU A 181 -14.22 20.02 11.08
CA GLU A 181 -15.51 20.67 11.29
C GLU A 181 -15.83 20.81 12.79
N VAL A 182 -14.90 20.41 13.67
CA VAL A 182 -15.02 20.58 15.13
C VAL A 182 -14.00 21.57 15.66
N SER A 183 -14.37 22.24 16.74
CA SER A 183 -13.57 23.29 17.37
C SER A 183 -13.71 23.26 18.90
N GLY A 184 -12.84 24.00 19.58
CA GLY A 184 -12.86 24.15 21.04
C GLY A 184 -12.75 22.81 21.78
N LYS A 185 -13.52 22.64 22.85
CA LYS A 185 -13.42 21.46 23.74
C LYS A 185 -13.64 20.12 23.03
N GLU A 186 -14.48 20.08 21.99
CA GLU A 186 -14.69 18.83 21.25
C GLU A 186 -13.48 18.48 20.39
N LEU A 187 -12.82 19.48 19.78
CA LEU A 187 -11.57 19.30 19.06
C LEU A 187 -10.48 18.74 19.99
N GLU A 188 -10.28 19.37 21.15
CA GLU A 188 -9.31 18.90 22.17
C GLU A 188 -9.57 17.45 22.57
N LYS A 189 -10.84 17.09 22.82
CA LYS A 189 -11.24 15.74 23.21
C LYS A 189 -10.97 14.72 22.10
N ARG A 190 -11.25 15.06 20.84
CA ARG A 190 -10.95 14.18 19.68
C ARG A 190 -9.45 14.05 19.46
N LEU A 191 -8.68 15.12 19.66
CA LEU A 191 -7.22 15.10 19.59
C LEU A 191 -6.59 14.19 20.63
N ARG A 192 -7.01 14.28 21.90
CA ARG A 192 -6.51 13.36 22.95
C ARG A 192 -6.78 11.90 22.59
N ARG A 193 -8.00 11.58 22.18
CA ARG A 193 -8.36 10.23 21.72
C ARG A 193 -7.52 9.77 20.53
N TYR A 194 -7.31 10.65 19.55
CA TYR A 194 -6.49 10.34 18.38
C TYR A 194 -5.05 9.99 18.80
N VAL A 195 -4.43 10.85 19.62
CA VAL A 195 -3.07 10.68 20.17
C VAL A 195 -2.95 9.36 20.94
N GLU A 196 -3.93 9.03 21.79
CA GLU A 196 -4.01 7.77 22.52
C GLU A 196 -4.12 6.56 21.56
N MET A 197 -5.03 6.63 20.58
CA MET A 197 -5.26 5.53 19.63
C MET A 197 -4.04 5.19 18.78
N ILE A 198 -3.17 6.17 18.48
CA ILE A 198 -1.95 5.94 17.71
C ILE A 198 -0.72 5.68 18.58
N ASN A 199 -0.88 5.66 19.92
CA ASN A 199 0.21 5.57 20.90
C ASN A 199 1.33 6.58 20.58
N LEU A 200 0.97 7.86 20.44
CA LEU A 200 1.92 8.88 19.99
C LEU A 200 3.07 9.08 20.98
N ASP A 201 4.29 8.94 20.50
CA ASP A 201 5.49 9.32 21.23
C ASP A 201 5.82 10.81 21.01
N PHE A 202 5.51 11.64 22.01
CA PHE A 202 5.77 13.08 21.96
C PHE A 202 7.27 13.43 21.93
N SER A 203 8.17 12.54 22.38
CA SER A 203 9.61 12.78 22.23
C SER A 203 10.00 12.85 20.74
N MET A 204 9.36 12.04 19.90
CA MET A 204 9.53 12.06 18.45
C MET A 204 8.87 13.28 17.82
N VAL A 205 7.73 13.74 18.36
CA VAL A 205 7.11 15.01 17.92
C VAL A 205 8.07 16.18 18.19
N LYS A 206 8.60 16.31 19.42
CA LYS A 206 9.59 17.34 19.79
C LYS A 206 10.83 17.31 18.88
N LYS A 207 11.25 16.12 18.44
CA LYS A 207 12.40 15.96 17.55
C LYS A 207 12.17 16.55 16.15
N TYR A 208 10.96 16.42 15.60
CA TYR A 208 10.68 16.78 14.20
C TYR A 208 9.87 18.07 14.01
N ILE A 209 9.27 18.61 15.07
CA ILE A 209 8.37 19.76 14.99
C ILE A 209 9.05 21.03 14.42
N SER A 210 10.36 21.20 14.59
CA SER A 210 11.13 22.30 14.00
C SER A 210 11.22 22.26 12.47
N LEU A 211 10.88 21.13 11.85
CA LEU A 211 10.81 20.98 10.39
C LEU A 211 9.49 21.49 9.80
N TYR A 212 8.52 21.85 10.65
CA TYR A 212 7.20 22.29 10.26
C TYR A 212 7.01 23.79 10.51
N PRO A 213 6.12 24.46 9.75
CA PRO A 213 5.82 25.87 9.96
C PRO A 213 5.20 26.14 11.35
N ASP A 214 5.38 27.36 11.87
CA ASP A 214 4.86 27.82 13.18
C ASP A 214 3.36 27.56 13.41
N LYS A 215 2.59 27.49 12.32
CA LYS A 215 1.18 27.13 12.37
C LYS A 215 0.93 25.78 13.05
N VAL A 216 1.84 24.81 12.90
CA VAL A 216 1.73 23.51 13.58
C VAL A 216 1.80 23.68 15.09
N TYR A 217 2.71 24.50 15.61
CA TYR A 217 2.78 24.80 17.04
C TYR A 217 1.49 25.45 17.55
N ARG A 218 0.95 26.43 16.79
CA ARG A 218 -0.33 27.07 17.15
C ARG A 218 -1.47 26.06 17.20
N ASN A 219 -1.57 25.17 16.21
CA ASN A 219 -2.63 24.16 16.17
C ASN A 219 -2.49 23.12 17.30
N ILE A 220 -1.27 22.80 17.73
CA ILE A 220 -1.04 21.93 18.91
C ILE A 220 -1.45 22.63 20.21
N TYR A 221 -1.14 23.94 20.32
CA TYR A 221 -1.56 24.76 21.46
C TYR A 221 -3.07 24.87 21.54
N ASP A 222 -3.74 25.27 20.44
CA ASP A 222 -5.19 25.38 20.36
C ASP A 222 -5.90 24.02 20.54
N GLY A 223 -5.21 22.94 20.17
CA GLY A 223 -5.64 21.57 20.40
C GLY A 223 -5.50 21.07 21.84
N GLY A 224 -4.99 21.89 22.76
CA GLY A 224 -4.85 21.54 24.18
C GLY A 224 -3.75 20.51 24.46
N LEU A 225 -2.79 20.35 23.56
CA LEU A 225 -1.71 19.35 23.63
C LEU A 225 -0.34 19.95 23.96
N MET A 226 -0.25 21.27 24.23
CA MET A 226 1.04 21.91 24.50
C MET A 226 1.75 21.33 25.74
N GLY A 227 1.00 20.86 26.73
CA GLY A 227 1.57 20.23 27.94
C GLY A 227 2.40 18.97 27.64
N GLU A 228 2.11 18.28 26.54
CA GLU A 228 2.86 17.09 26.10
C GLU A 228 4.20 17.47 25.44
N LEU A 229 4.34 18.73 25.02
CA LEU A 229 5.56 19.26 24.41
C LEU A 229 6.55 19.87 25.43
N VAL A 230 6.16 20.06 26.68
CA VAL A 230 7.02 20.56 27.76
C VAL A 230 7.87 19.43 28.33
#